data_AF-A0A0P7ZDQ4-F1
#
_entry.id   AF-A0A0P7ZDQ4-F1
#
_cell.length_a   1.000
_cell.length_b   1.000
_cell.length_c   1.000
_cell.angle_alpha   90.00
_cell.angle_beta   90.00
_cell.angle_gamma   90.00
#
_symmetry.space_group_name_H-M   'P 1'
#
loop_
_entity.id
_entity.type
_entity.pdbx_description
1 polymer ?
#
loop_
_entity_poly.entity_id
_entity_poly.type
_entity_poly.pdbx_seq_one_letter_code
_entity_poly.pdbx_strand_id
1 'polypeptide(L)'
;MIGIPLGLLTANAVEWATHRYVLHGLGRNRNSFWRFHWHEHHRDVRRNQFHDPAYNRSPLGFHAQGKEVASLVAGAVVVTPLLPVAPFFVGTLYYCAWNYYRVHRKSHLDPEWAKEHLPWHYDHHMGPNPNANWCVTRPWFDHLMGTRERYLPDSAS
;
A
#
# COMPACT_ATOMS: atom_id res chain seq x y z
N MET A 1 -26.81 2.42 4.77
CA MET A 1 -25.66 3.31 4.48
C MET A 1 -24.70 2.64 3.51
N ILE A 2 -24.99 2.69 2.20
CA ILE A 2 -24.22 1.98 1.16
C ILE A 2 -22.82 2.56 0.92
N GLY A 3 -22.56 3.80 1.37
CA GLY A 3 -21.28 4.47 1.20
C GLY A 3 -20.09 3.78 1.88
N ILE A 4 -20.30 3.08 3.01
CA ILE A 4 -19.23 2.36 3.70
C ILE A 4 -18.73 1.15 2.89
N PRO A 5 -19.57 0.16 2.51
CA PRO A 5 -19.10 -0.97 1.74
C PRO A 5 -18.54 -0.55 0.37
N LEU A 6 -19.15 0.46 -0.29
CA LEU A 6 -18.61 1.01 -1.53
C LEU A 6 -17.25 1.70 -1.32
N GLY A 7 -17.07 2.42 -0.21
CA GLY A 7 -15.81 3.06 0.14
C GLY A 7 -14.70 2.04 0.38
N LEU A 8 -14.98 0.96 1.11
CA LEU A 8 -14.03 -0.13 1.35
C LEU A 8 -13.60 -0.81 0.05
N LEU A 9 -14.57 -1.15 -0.82
CA LEU A 9 -14.29 -1.77 -2.11
C LEU A 9 -13.48 -0.83 -3.02
N THR A 10 -13.88 0.45 -3.08
CA THR A 10 -13.18 1.46 -3.88
C THR A 10 -11.76 1.68 -3.40
N ALA A 11 -11.54 1.78 -2.09
CA ALA A 11 -10.21 1.97 -1.52
C ALA A 11 -9.27 0.82 -1.90
N ASN A 12 -9.71 -0.43 -1.79
CA ASN A 12 -8.88 -1.57 -2.16
C ASN A 12 -8.63 -1.67 -3.68
N ALA A 13 -9.61 -1.28 -4.50
CA ALA A 13 -9.44 -1.16 -5.95
C ALA A 13 -8.38 -0.11 -6.32
N VAL A 14 -8.47 1.07 -5.71
CA VAL A 14 -7.53 2.18 -5.91
C VAL A 14 -6.14 1.82 -5.40
N GLU A 15 -6.04 1.14 -4.26
CA GLU A 15 -4.79 0.60 -3.73
C GLU A 15 -4.12 -0.32 -4.75
N TRP A 16 -4.83 -1.34 -5.23
CA TRP A 16 -4.34 -2.27 -6.25
C TRP A 16 -3.88 -1.56 -7.53
N ALA A 17 -4.73 -0.68 -8.07
CA ALA A 17 -4.45 0.01 -9.34
C ALA A 17 -3.28 0.99 -9.22
N THR A 18 -3.24 1.77 -8.13
CA THR A 18 -2.16 2.74 -7.88
C THR A 18 -0.85 2.00 -7.66
N HIS A 19 -0.85 0.93 -6.87
CA HIS A 19 0.37 0.18 -6.60
C HIS A 19 0.95 -0.44 -7.89
N ARG A 20 0.10 -1.06 -8.71
CA ARG A 20 0.51 -1.67 -9.98
C ARG A 20 0.95 -0.64 -11.04
N TYR A 21 0.09 0.31 -11.37
CA TYR A 21 0.29 1.16 -12.55
C TYR A 21 1.08 2.44 -12.24
N VAL A 22 0.94 2.98 -11.03
CA VAL A 22 1.61 4.23 -10.65
C VAL A 22 2.92 3.91 -9.94
N LEU A 23 2.86 3.20 -8.81
CA LEU A 23 4.03 2.99 -7.96
C LEU A 23 5.04 2.04 -8.60
N HIS A 24 4.62 0.93 -9.21
CA HIS A 24 5.51 0.07 -9.99
C HIS A 24 5.67 0.51 -11.44
N GLY A 25 4.56 0.75 -12.14
CA GLY A 25 4.57 1.14 -13.55
C GLY A 25 5.41 2.40 -13.80
N LEU A 26 5.10 3.51 -13.14
CA LEU A 26 5.87 4.76 -13.27
C LEU A 26 7.12 4.77 -12.38
N GLY A 27 7.11 4.09 -11.23
CA GLY A 27 8.23 4.13 -10.28
C GLY A 27 9.47 3.35 -10.72
N ARG A 28 9.38 2.43 -11.69
CA ARG A 28 10.57 1.80 -12.28
C ARG A 28 11.44 2.79 -13.06
N ASN A 29 10.87 3.88 -13.56
CA ASN A 29 11.63 4.94 -14.19
C ASN A 29 12.33 5.82 -13.13
N ARG A 30 13.66 5.88 -13.15
CA ARG A 30 14.49 6.65 -12.20
C ARG A 30 14.29 8.18 -12.25
N ASN A 31 13.70 8.69 -13.33
CA ASN A 31 13.39 10.11 -13.49
C ASN A 31 11.96 10.45 -13.05
N SER A 32 11.15 9.44 -12.68
CA SER A 32 9.78 9.64 -12.20
C SER A 32 9.74 10.11 -10.75
N PHE A 33 8.74 10.94 -10.41
CA PHE A 33 8.42 11.25 -9.01
C PHE A 33 8.21 9.97 -8.19
N TRP A 34 7.51 8.99 -8.76
CA TRP A 34 7.15 7.71 -8.15
C TRP A 34 8.32 6.75 -7.93
N ARG A 35 9.54 7.13 -8.35
CA ARG A 35 10.74 6.28 -8.20
C ARG A 35 11.01 5.86 -6.76
N PHE A 36 10.52 6.64 -5.79
CA PHE A 36 10.72 6.37 -4.38
C PHE A 36 10.18 5.00 -3.98
N HIS A 37 9.12 4.53 -4.64
CA HIS A 37 8.54 3.25 -4.30
C HIS A 37 9.42 2.08 -4.74
N TRP A 38 9.89 2.09 -5.99
CA TRP A 38 10.71 0.99 -6.51
C TRP A 38 12.20 1.09 -6.12
N HIS A 39 12.82 2.26 -6.30
CA HIS A 39 14.26 2.43 -6.17
C HIS A 39 14.73 2.82 -4.77
N GLU A 40 13.83 3.23 -3.87
CA GLU A 40 14.13 3.48 -2.46
C GLU A 40 13.47 2.38 -1.61
N HIS A 41 12.14 2.39 -1.49
CA HIS A 41 11.39 1.49 -0.62
C HIS A 41 11.59 0.00 -0.94
N HIS A 42 11.25 -0.49 -2.14
CA HIS A 42 11.45 -1.90 -2.50
C HIS A 42 12.91 -2.36 -2.37
N ARG A 43 13.85 -1.51 -2.80
CA ARG A 43 15.28 -1.80 -2.72
C ARG A 43 15.71 -1.99 -1.26
N ASP A 44 15.32 -1.07 -0.38
CA ASP A 44 15.74 -1.07 1.02
C ASP A 44 15.02 -2.18 1.80
N VAL A 45 13.73 -2.40 1.55
CA VAL A 45 12.95 -3.52 2.12
C VAL A 45 13.58 -4.87 1.76
N ARG A 46 13.92 -5.11 0.49
CA ARG A 46 14.56 -6.38 0.09
C ARG A 46 15.94 -6.57 0.72
N ARG A 47 16.74 -5.50 0.82
CA ARG A 47 18.09 -5.56 1.40
C ARG A 47 18.09 -5.78 2.90
N ASN A 48 17.04 -5.31 3.59
CA ASN A 48 16.93 -5.35 5.04
C ASN A 48 15.87 -6.36 5.51
N GLN A 49 15.69 -7.48 4.78
CA GLN A 49 14.83 -8.59 5.20
C GLN A 49 13.39 -8.16 5.57
N PHE A 50 12.78 -7.36 4.69
CA PHE A 50 11.45 -6.77 4.82
C PHE A 50 11.35 -5.51 5.69
N HIS A 51 12.40 -5.16 6.44
CA HIS A 51 12.41 -3.90 7.21
C HIS A 51 12.67 -2.68 6.31
N ASP A 52 11.96 -1.58 6.54
CA ASP A 52 12.22 -0.29 5.85
C ASP A 52 12.71 0.78 6.84
N PRO A 53 14.01 1.13 6.81
CA PRO A 53 14.58 2.17 7.65
C PRO A 53 13.95 3.56 7.46
N ALA A 54 13.30 3.82 6.31
CA ALA A 54 12.65 5.09 6.07
C ALA A 54 11.58 5.39 7.13
N TYR A 55 10.84 4.38 7.62
CA TYR A 55 9.78 4.56 8.62
C TYR A 55 10.24 4.92 10.03
N ASN A 56 11.55 4.88 10.29
CA ASN A 56 12.16 5.39 11.53
C ASN A 56 12.42 6.91 11.46
N ARG A 57 12.14 7.55 10.32
CA ARG A 57 12.32 8.97 10.10
C ARG A 57 10.99 9.71 10.19
N SER A 58 11.06 11.04 10.15
CA SER A 58 9.87 11.89 10.13
C SER A 58 9.08 11.70 8.83
N PRO A 59 7.74 11.61 8.88
CA PRO A 59 6.88 11.57 7.69
C PRO A 59 6.87 12.88 6.89
N LEU A 60 7.50 13.95 7.38
CA LEU A 60 7.60 15.23 6.67
C LEU A 60 8.87 15.33 5.80
N GLY A 61 9.71 14.30 5.79
CA GLY A 61 10.96 14.30 5.03
C GLY A 61 10.78 13.99 3.54
N PHE A 62 11.71 14.46 2.70
CA PHE A 62 11.69 14.21 1.25
C PHE A 62 12.31 12.86 0.87
N HIS A 63 11.75 11.77 1.41
CA HIS A 63 12.12 10.37 1.15
C HIS A 63 10.86 9.51 0.95
N ALA A 64 11.00 8.21 0.72
CA ALA A 64 9.90 7.29 0.45
C ALA A 64 8.66 7.47 1.36
N GLN A 65 8.82 7.36 2.68
CA GLN A 65 7.71 7.57 3.64
C GLN A 65 7.02 8.93 3.48
N GLY A 66 7.76 10.03 3.36
CA GLY A 66 7.12 11.35 3.26
C GLY A 66 6.42 11.57 1.92
N LYS A 67 6.94 10.99 0.84
CA LYS A 67 6.26 11.01 -0.47
C LYS A 67 5.01 10.12 -0.48
N GLU A 68 5.02 9.00 0.23
CA GLU A 68 3.83 8.20 0.46
C GLU A 68 2.76 8.99 1.21
N VAL A 69 3.10 9.61 2.35
CA VAL A 69 2.17 10.45 3.12
C VAL A 69 1.63 11.59 2.27
N ALA A 70 2.48 12.29 1.52
CA ALA A 70 2.06 13.35 0.60
C ALA A 70 1.07 12.83 -0.47
N SER A 71 1.31 11.63 -1.01
CA SER A 71 0.44 11.01 -2.02
C SER A 71 -0.93 10.63 -1.44
N LEU A 72 -0.96 10.09 -0.21
CA LEU A 72 -2.20 9.77 0.50
C LEU A 72 -3.01 11.02 0.83
N VAL A 73 -2.35 12.10 1.28
CA VAL A 73 -2.99 13.39 1.52
C VAL A 73 -3.55 13.97 0.22
N ALA A 74 -2.79 13.92 -0.87
CA ALA A 74 -3.27 14.36 -2.18
C ALA A 74 -4.52 13.57 -2.63
N GLY A 75 -4.52 12.24 -2.46
CA GLY A 75 -5.69 11.40 -2.74
C GLY A 75 -6.91 11.76 -1.89
N ALA A 76 -6.70 12.03 -0.59
CA ALA A 76 -7.77 12.49 0.29
C ALA A 76 -8.36 13.83 -0.17
N VAL A 77 -7.52 14.80 -0.55
CA VAL A 77 -7.95 16.11 -1.08
C VAL A 77 -8.78 15.95 -2.35
N VAL A 78 -8.41 15.03 -3.25
CA VAL A 78 -9.15 14.78 -4.51
C VAL A 78 -10.59 14.33 -4.24
N VAL A 79 -10.83 13.53 -3.20
CA VAL A 79 -12.17 13.02 -2.88
C VAL A 79 -12.98 13.93 -1.95
N THR A 80 -12.33 14.89 -1.27
CA THR A 80 -12.99 15.84 -0.35
C THR A 80 -14.19 16.57 -0.96
N PRO A 81 -14.18 17.03 -2.23
CA PRO A 81 -15.34 17.71 -2.82
C PRO A 81 -16.64 16.90 -2.82
N LEU A 82 -16.56 15.56 -2.70
CA LEU A 82 -17.74 14.69 -2.62
C LEU A 82 -18.36 14.62 -1.21
N LEU A 83 -17.70 15.18 -0.19
CA LEU A 83 -18.13 15.08 1.20
C LEU A 83 -19.57 15.58 1.46
N PRO A 84 -20.06 16.69 0.86
CA PRO A 84 -21.43 17.15 1.07
C PRO A 84 -22.51 16.20 0.54
N VAL A 85 -22.17 15.36 -0.46
CA VAL A 85 -23.13 14.46 -1.14
C VAL A 85 -22.99 13.01 -0.68
N ALA A 86 -21.76 12.57 -0.38
CA ALA A 86 -21.45 11.19 -0.03
C ALA A 86 -20.55 11.10 1.23
N PRO A 87 -20.98 11.63 2.39
CA PRO A 87 -20.11 11.78 3.56
C PRO A 87 -19.57 10.45 4.09
N PHE A 88 -20.39 9.39 4.13
CA PHE A 88 -19.95 8.07 4.57
C PHE A 88 -18.97 7.41 3.61
N PHE A 89 -19.08 7.67 2.31
CA PHE A 89 -18.14 7.16 1.32
C PHE A 89 -16.78 7.85 1.50
N VAL A 90 -16.75 9.18 1.52
CA VAL A 90 -15.51 9.96 1.71
C VAL A 90 -14.87 9.68 3.07
N GLY A 91 -15.66 9.62 4.14
CA GLY A 91 -15.16 9.25 5.47
C GLY A 91 -14.56 7.85 5.52
N THR A 92 -15.12 6.89 4.78
CA THR A 92 -14.53 5.55 4.64
C THR A 92 -13.21 5.60 3.88
N LEU A 93 -13.11 6.39 2.81
CA LEU A 93 -11.84 6.56 2.07
C LEU A 93 -10.74 7.19 2.94
N TYR A 94 -11.08 8.18 3.78
CA TYR A 94 -10.12 8.76 4.74
C TYR A 94 -9.65 7.70 5.75
N TYR A 95 -10.59 6.93 6.30
CA TYR A 95 -10.25 5.82 7.18
C TYR A 95 -9.31 4.81 6.48
N CYS A 96 -9.60 4.45 5.22
CA CYS A 96 -8.77 3.52 4.46
C CYS A 96 -7.37 4.08 4.18
N ALA A 97 -7.24 5.35 3.81
CA ALA A 97 -5.94 5.99 3.59
C ALA A 97 -5.09 6.02 4.86
N TRP A 98 -5.69 6.37 6.01
CA TRP A 98 -5.02 6.29 7.31
C TRP A 98 -4.63 4.85 7.66
N ASN A 99 -5.55 3.90 7.48
CA ASN A 99 -5.31 2.50 7.80
C ASN A 99 -4.21 1.91 6.93
N TYR A 100 -4.19 2.22 5.64
CA TYR A 100 -3.13 1.85 4.70
C TYR A 100 -1.77 2.26 5.26
N TYR A 101 -1.58 3.56 5.54
CA TYR A 101 -0.30 4.05 6.07
C TYR A 101 0.07 3.37 7.40
N ARG A 102 -0.90 3.22 8.31
CA ARG A 102 -0.68 2.60 9.62
C ARG A 102 -0.18 1.17 9.49
N VAL A 103 -0.86 0.33 8.71
CA VAL A 103 -0.52 -1.10 8.60
C VAL A 103 0.68 -1.32 7.70
N HIS A 104 0.85 -0.51 6.65
CA HIS A 104 2.03 -0.53 5.79
C HIS A 104 3.29 -0.21 6.59
N ARG A 105 3.28 0.91 7.34
CA ARG A 105 4.37 1.28 8.24
C ARG A 105 4.63 0.20 9.29
N LYS A 106 3.59 -0.31 9.96
CA LYS A 106 3.74 -1.37 10.97
C LYS A 106 4.42 -2.60 10.37
N SER A 107 3.98 -3.02 9.19
CA SER A 107 4.50 -4.24 8.54
C SER A 107 6.00 -4.19 8.27
N HIS A 108 6.52 -3.01 7.93
CA HIS A 108 7.96 -2.83 7.68
C HIS A 108 8.77 -2.50 8.93
N LEU A 109 8.14 -2.19 10.05
CA LEU A 109 8.82 -2.06 11.35
C LEU A 109 8.79 -3.36 12.15
N ASP A 110 7.83 -4.24 11.85
CA ASP A 110 7.63 -5.53 12.50
C ASP A 110 7.36 -6.61 11.43
N PRO A 111 8.43 -7.17 10.82
CA PRO A 111 8.29 -8.19 9.78
C PRO A 111 7.58 -9.46 10.23
N GLU A 112 7.69 -9.87 11.49
CA GLU A 112 6.99 -11.06 11.99
C GLU A 112 5.48 -10.80 12.07
N TRP A 113 5.08 -9.62 12.57
CA TRP A 113 3.68 -9.21 12.51
C TRP A 113 3.16 -9.15 11.07
N ALA A 114 3.98 -8.69 10.12
CA ALA A 114 3.61 -8.66 8.71
C ALA A 114 3.39 -10.04 8.10
N LYS A 115 4.25 -11.01 8.39
CA LYS A 115 4.09 -12.39 7.91
C LYS A 115 2.79 -13.01 8.40
N GLU A 116 2.41 -12.75 9.65
CA GLU A 116 1.18 -13.28 10.24
C GLU A 116 -0.08 -12.56 9.72
N HIS A 117 -0.04 -11.22 9.65
CA HIS A 117 -1.25 -10.42 9.45
C HIS A 117 -1.44 -9.94 8.01
N LEU A 118 -0.34 -9.72 7.29
CA LEU A 118 -0.30 -9.24 5.89
C LEU A 118 0.66 -10.10 5.03
N PRO A 119 0.55 -11.44 5.03
CA PRO A 119 1.49 -12.32 4.32
C PRO A 119 1.60 -11.98 2.83
N TRP A 120 0.51 -11.51 2.20
CA TRP A 120 0.53 -11.07 0.81
C TRP A 120 1.45 -9.86 0.56
N HIS A 121 1.53 -8.93 1.52
CA HIS A 121 2.42 -7.77 1.42
C HIS A 121 3.88 -8.21 1.63
N TYR A 122 4.10 -9.17 2.52
CA TYR A 122 5.41 -9.84 2.63
C TYR A 122 5.82 -10.50 1.31
N ASP A 123 4.92 -11.30 0.74
CA ASP A 123 5.12 -11.98 -0.54
C ASP A 123 5.40 -10.98 -1.68
N HIS A 124 4.75 -9.82 -1.70
CA HIS A 124 4.98 -8.76 -2.69
C HIS A 124 6.44 -8.31 -2.73
N HIS A 125 7.03 -8.05 -1.56
CA HIS A 125 8.41 -7.58 -1.49
C HIS A 125 9.41 -8.72 -1.61
N MET A 126 9.17 -9.83 -0.93
CA MET A 126 10.18 -10.89 -0.73
C MET A 126 10.04 -12.05 -1.71
N GLY A 127 8.90 -12.16 -2.38
CA GLY A 127 8.66 -13.18 -3.39
C GLY A 127 9.48 -13.00 -4.67
N PRO A 128 9.67 -14.08 -5.44
CA PRO A 128 10.48 -14.06 -6.65
C PRO A 128 9.85 -13.22 -7.77
N ASN A 129 8.51 -13.15 -7.84
CA ASN A 129 7.79 -12.33 -8.81
C ASN A 129 7.49 -10.94 -8.22
N PRO A 130 8.16 -9.87 -8.68
CA PRO A 130 7.88 -8.52 -8.20
C PRO A 130 6.64 -7.87 -8.85
N ASN A 131 5.90 -8.60 -9.70
CA ASN A 131 4.70 -8.12 -10.39
C ASN A 131 3.42 -8.80 -9.89
N ALA A 132 3.35 -9.16 -8.61
CA ALA A 132 2.22 -9.82 -7.98
C ALA A 132 1.93 -9.20 -6.60
N ASN A 133 0.77 -9.48 -6.01
CA ASN A 133 0.36 -9.06 -4.67
C ASN A 133 0.37 -7.52 -4.47
N TRP A 134 -0.44 -6.80 -5.24
CA TRP A 134 -0.47 -5.33 -5.26
C TRP A 134 -1.21 -4.70 -4.09
N CYS A 135 -2.08 -5.42 -3.39
CA CYS A 135 -2.74 -4.86 -2.23
C CYS A 135 -1.84 -4.97 -0.99
N VAL A 136 -1.87 -3.96 -0.15
CA VAL A 136 -1.24 -3.90 1.17
C VAL A 136 -2.24 -4.24 2.28
N THR A 137 -3.43 -3.64 2.27
CA THR A 137 -4.37 -3.72 3.42
C THR A 137 -5.19 -5.00 3.46
N ARG A 138 -5.68 -5.44 2.29
CA ARG A 138 -6.48 -6.66 2.08
C ARG A 138 -6.22 -7.16 0.66
N PRO A 139 -6.05 -8.46 0.39
CA PRO A 139 -5.74 -8.96 -0.95
C PRO A 139 -6.98 -9.12 -1.84
N TRP A 140 -8.07 -8.38 -1.61
CA TRP A 140 -9.35 -8.62 -2.31
C TRP A 140 -9.20 -8.42 -3.82
N PHE A 141 -8.60 -7.30 -4.23
CA PHE A 141 -8.36 -7.04 -5.66
C PHE A 141 -7.23 -7.90 -6.23
N ASP A 142 -6.28 -8.36 -5.43
CA ASP A 142 -5.34 -9.38 -5.91
C ASP A 142 -6.01 -10.70 -6.24
N HIS A 143 -6.97 -11.13 -5.43
CA HIS A 143 -7.77 -12.31 -5.73
C HIS A 143 -8.69 -12.07 -6.94
N LEU A 144 -9.40 -10.95 -6.97
CA LEU A 144 -10.33 -10.62 -8.05
C LEU A 144 -9.64 -10.51 -9.41
N MET A 145 -8.45 -9.90 -9.44
CA MET A 145 -7.69 -9.66 -10.66
C MET A 145 -6.68 -10.77 -10.98
N GLY A 146 -6.64 -11.84 -10.17
CA GLY A 146 -5.74 -12.98 -10.38
C GLY A 146 -4.26 -12.66 -10.21
N THR A 147 -3.91 -11.71 -9.34
CA THR A 147 -2.52 -11.29 -9.08
C THR A 147 -1.98 -11.74 -7.71
N ARG A 148 -2.74 -12.55 -6.95
CA ARG A 148 -2.24 -13.14 -5.70
C ARG A 148 -1.29 -14.32 -5.98
N GLU A 149 -0.05 -14.25 -5.49
CA GLU A 149 0.94 -15.33 -5.52
C GLU A 149 1.56 -15.57 -4.14
N ARG A 150 1.46 -16.79 -3.61
CA ARG A 150 1.96 -17.14 -2.27
C ARG A 150 3.44 -17.50 -2.31
N TYR A 151 4.25 -16.88 -1.46
CA TYR A 151 5.66 -17.21 -1.29
C TYR A 151 5.94 -17.77 0.11
N LEU A 152 5.39 -17.16 1.15
CA LEU A 152 5.31 -17.80 2.47
C LEU A 152 4.36 -19.00 2.40
N PRO A 153 4.77 -20.18 2.93
CA PRO A 153 3.83 -21.26 3.15
C PRO A 153 2.77 -20.82 4.16
N ASP A 154 1.53 -21.29 3.99
CA ASP A 154 0.47 -21.06 4.96
C ASP A 154 0.97 -21.56 6.33
N SER A 155 1.09 -20.66 7.32
CA SER A 155 1.37 -21.08 8.69
C SER A 155 0.24 -22.01 9.10
N ALA A 156 0.56 -23.25 9.48
CA ALA A 156 -0.42 -24.24 9.90
C ALA A 156 -1.37 -23.61 10.93
N SER A 157 -2.61 -23.40 10.51
CA SER A 157 -3.72 -22.91 11.33
C SER A 157 -4.05 -23.88 12.44
#